data_AF-A0A2E0GYT9-F1
#
_entry.id   AF-A0A2E0GYT9-F1
#
_cell.length_a   1.000
_cell.length_b   1.000
_cell.length_c   1.000
_cell.angle_alpha   90.00
_cell.angle_beta   90.00
_cell.angle_gamma   90.00
#
_symmetry.space_group_name_H-M   'P 1'
#
loop_
_entity.id
_entity.type
_entity.pdbx_description
1 polymer ?
#
loop_
_entity_poly.entity_id
_entity_poly.type
_entity_poly.pdbx_seq_one_letter_code
_entity_poly.pdbx_strand_id
1 'polypeptide(L)'
;MSNIFIKQGYLGIFLFVILNFISMIIYPGGTIIEPDTKGYSFFYNFFSNLGEWTAKNGEDNTVSAYLFNSSMLILALSYFLFYVSYLRIQLKFNKNKILNFLSFSTILMSLISFVLVAVFSADSSTFDAHIFFVKAAFRLLLIHCFIQFLIVYNSKLSKRILISSSLFCVIMLLFIIVMEYGPSPFKDNRSLFIQVTSQKVVVISILIYFFVQVSESISLSKKYKS
;
A
#
# COMPACT_ATOMS: atom_id res chain seq x y z
N MET A 1 -17.93 -4.45 -20.30
CA MET A 1 -17.18 -4.05 -19.09
C MET A 1 -17.33 -2.55 -18.89
N SER A 2 -17.88 -2.13 -17.75
CA SER A 2 -17.91 -0.71 -17.41
C SER A 2 -16.50 -0.26 -17.04
N ASN A 3 -15.94 0.69 -17.78
CA ASN A 3 -14.64 1.29 -17.47
C ASN A 3 -14.64 2.01 -16.11
N ILE A 4 -15.79 2.15 -15.44
CA ILE A 4 -15.93 2.84 -14.16
C ILE A 4 -15.12 2.17 -13.04
N PHE A 5 -15.16 0.83 -12.94
CA PHE A 5 -14.46 0.07 -11.89
C PHE A 5 -12.93 0.12 -12.05
N ILE A 6 -12.44 0.36 -13.26
CA ILE A 6 -11.02 0.56 -13.52
C ILE A 6 -10.66 2.04 -13.27
N LYS A 7 -11.41 2.97 -13.86
CA LYS A 7 -11.16 4.42 -13.75
C LYS A 7 -11.23 4.96 -12.33
N GLN A 8 -12.09 4.40 -11.48
CA GLN A 8 -12.17 4.80 -10.06
C GLN A 8 -10.84 4.57 -9.32
N GLY A 9 -9.94 3.73 -9.83
CA GLY A 9 -8.59 3.56 -9.28
C GLY A 9 -7.82 4.87 -9.18
N TYR A 10 -7.96 5.77 -10.16
CA TYR A 10 -7.34 7.09 -10.10
C TYR A 10 -7.92 7.94 -8.96
N LEU A 11 -9.23 7.86 -8.74
CA LEU A 11 -9.89 8.56 -7.64
C LEU A 11 -9.42 8.03 -6.28
N GLY A 12 -9.29 6.70 -6.14
CA GLY A 12 -8.75 6.08 -4.92
C GLY A 12 -7.33 6.54 -4.60
N ILE A 13 -6.44 6.58 -5.61
CA ILE A 13 -5.07 7.11 -5.47
C ILE A 13 -5.11 8.59 -5.07
N PHE A 14 -5.91 9.40 -5.76
CA PHE A 14 -6.01 10.83 -5.49
C PHE A 14 -6.51 11.12 -4.06
N LEU A 15 -7.59 10.46 -3.64
CA LEU A 15 -8.14 10.60 -2.29
C LEU A 15 -7.14 10.14 -1.23
N PHE A 16 -6.42 9.03 -1.47
CA PHE A 16 -5.37 8.59 -0.56
C PHE A 16 -4.33 9.68 -0.34
N VAL A 17 -3.79 10.26 -1.43
CA VAL A 17 -2.75 11.29 -1.35
C VAL A 17 -3.26 12.55 -0.64
N ILE A 18 -4.42 13.07 -1.03
CA ILE A 18 -4.96 14.31 -0.46
C ILE A 18 -5.27 14.16 1.04
N LEU A 19 -5.93 13.07 1.43
CA LEU A 19 -6.29 12.84 2.83
C LEU A 19 -5.04 12.66 3.70
N ASN A 20 -4.02 11.94 3.22
CA ASN A 20 -2.74 11.82 3.93
C ASN A 20 -2.01 13.16 4.03
N PHE A 21 -2.03 13.97 2.98
CA PHE A 21 -1.40 15.28 2.99
C PHE A 21 -2.04 16.22 4.02
N ILE A 22 -3.39 16.28 4.06
CA ILE A 22 -4.12 17.05 5.06
C ILE A 22 -3.83 16.52 6.46
N SER A 23 -3.83 15.20 6.63
CA SER A 23 -3.50 14.52 7.88
C SER A 23 -2.11 14.89 8.41
N MET A 24 -1.10 14.99 7.53
CA MET A 24 0.24 15.46 7.92
C MET A 24 0.27 16.92 8.38
N ILE A 25 -0.54 17.79 7.76
CA ILE A 25 -0.60 19.21 8.14
C ILE A 25 -1.19 19.39 9.54
N ILE A 26 -2.19 18.59 9.89
CA ILE A 26 -2.91 18.71 11.16
C ILE A 26 -2.34 17.83 12.28
N TYR A 27 -1.34 16.99 11.98
CA TYR A 27 -0.71 16.12 12.97
C TYR A 27 -0.07 16.96 14.09
N PRO A 28 -0.38 16.73 15.38
CA PRO A 28 0.08 17.57 16.48
C PRO A 28 1.61 17.62 16.64
N GLY A 29 2.26 16.44 16.62
CA GLY A 29 3.70 16.37 16.79
C GLY A 29 4.22 15.08 17.41
N GLY A 30 5.53 15.09 17.63
CA GLY A 30 6.33 14.01 18.17
C GLY A 30 6.79 13.03 17.11
N THR A 31 7.97 12.48 17.34
CA THR A 31 8.46 11.27 16.66
C THR A 31 8.65 10.16 17.69
N ILE A 32 8.96 8.94 17.24
CA ILE A 32 9.20 7.81 18.15
C ILE A 32 10.38 8.08 19.10
N ILE A 33 11.40 8.80 18.64
CA ILE A 33 12.63 9.07 19.40
C ILE A 33 12.59 10.46 20.06
N GLU A 34 11.93 11.44 19.44
CA GLU A 34 11.87 12.83 19.90
C GLU A 34 10.40 13.28 20.04
N PRO A 35 9.76 13.02 21.20
CA PRO A 35 8.35 13.37 21.45
C PRO A 35 8.07 14.87 21.42
N ASP A 36 9.05 15.72 21.74
CA ASP A 36 8.84 17.17 21.86
C ASP A 36 8.79 17.92 20.52
N THR A 37 9.00 17.22 19.41
CA THR A 37 8.91 17.81 18.06
C THR A 37 7.47 18.24 17.76
N LYS A 38 7.31 19.33 16.99
CA LYS A 38 5.99 19.84 16.58
C LYS A 38 5.69 19.46 15.14
N GLY A 39 4.43 19.09 14.88
CA GLY A 39 3.98 18.74 13.54
C GLY A 39 4.52 17.40 13.04
N TYR A 40 4.13 17.05 11.81
CA TYR A 40 4.61 15.83 11.15
C TYR A 40 6.01 15.99 10.58
N SER A 41 6.92 15.09 10.94
CA SER A 41 8.26 14.99 10.38
C SER A 41 8.33 13.90 9.31
N PHE A 42 8.41 14.30 8.03
CA PHE A 42 8.28 13.38 6.90
C PHE A 42 9.26 12.18 6.93
N PHE A 43 10.48 12.39 7.40
CA PHE A 43 11.52 11.35 7.45
C PHE A 43 11.63 10.63 8.80
N TYR A 44 10.86 11.04 9.81
CA TYR A 44 10.92 10.48 11.17
C TYR A 44 9.56 10.04 11.73
N ASN A 45 8.47 10.30 11.01
CA ASN A 45 7.17 9.73 11.28
C ASN A 45 6.76 8.73 10.19
N PHE A 46 6.33 7.55 10.62
CA PHE A 46 5.64 6.62 9.74
C PHE A 46 4.31 7.22 9.26
N PHE A 47 3.82 6.73 8.14
CA PHE A 47 2.44 7.01 7.72
C PHE A 47 1.45 6.55 8.79
N SER A 48 1.67 5.37 9.38
CA SER A 48 0.80 4.83 10.42
C SER A 48 0.73 5.67 11.70
N ASN A 49 1.72 6.54 11.99
CA ASN A 49 1.63 7.46 13.12
C ASN A 49 0.48 8.47 12.94
N LEU A 50 0.15 8.82 11.68
CA LEU A 50 -1.00 9.67 11.39
C LEU A 50 -2.33 9.02 11.80
N GLY A 51 -2.36 7.68 11.85
CA GLY A 51 -3.51 6.84 12.20
C GLY A 51 -3.68 6.53 13.69
N GLU A 52 -2.73 6.96 14.53
CA GLU A 52 -2.79 6.80 15.99
C GLU A 52 -3.80 7.79 16.59
N TRP A 53 -4.56 7.39 17.59
CA TRP A 53 -5.53 8.29 18.23
C TRP A 53 -4.86 9.32 19.13
N THR A 54 -3.69 8.99 19.68
CA THR A 54 -2.81 9.91 20.40
C THR A 54 -1.52 10.08 19.63
N ALA A 55 -1.11 11.33 19.37
CA ALA A 55 0.15 11.62 18.69
C ALA A 55 1.36 11.27 19.56
N LYS A 56 2.55 11.22 18.97
CA LYS A 56 3.77 10.83 19.72
C LYS A 56 4.18 11.83 20.80
N ASN A 57 3.74 13.08 20.70
CA ASN A 57 3.88 14.09 21.75
C ASN A 57 2.82 14.00 22.86
N GLY A 58 1.88 13.04 22.78
CA GLY A 58 0.81 12.84 23.76
C GLY A 58 -0.47 13.64 23.53
N GLU A 59 -0.54 14.46 22.48
CA GLU A 59 -1.73 15.25 22.15
C GLU A 59 -2.80 14.43 21.41
N ASP A 60 -4.04 14.90 21.43
CA ASP A 60 -5.14 14.31 20.66
C ASP A 60 -4.86 14.38 19.15
N ASN A 61 -4.94 13.24 18.48
CA ASN A 61 -4.67 13.11 17.05
C ASN A 61 -5.91 12.64 16.28
N THR A 62 -7.10 12.75 16.87
CA THR A 62 -8.34 12.15 16.37
C THR A 62 -8.66 12.54 14.93
N VAL A 63 -8.48 13.81 14.56
CA VAL A 63 -8.79 14.29 13.19
C VAL A 63 -7.82 13.70 12.16
N SER A 64 -6.52 13.70 12.46
CA SER A 64 -5.52 13.06 11.59
C SER A 64 -5.80 11.56 11.47
N ALA A 65 -6.11 10.91 12.58
CA ALA A 65 -6.38 9.48 12.63
C ALA A 65 -7.55 9.11 11.71
N TYR A 66 -8.66 9.85 11.78
CA TYR A 66 -9.79 9.64 10.88
C TYR A 66 -9.43 9.81 9.41
N LEU A 67 -8.66 10.86 9.06
CA LEU A 67 -8.25 11.11 7.68
C LEU A 67 -7.35 9.99 7.15
N PHE A 68 -6.31 9.62 7.91
CA PHE A 68 -5.38 8.56 7.53
C PHE A 68 -6.09 7.20 7.42
N ASN A 69 -6.82 6.79 8.45
CA ASN A 69 -7.49 5.49 8.48
C ASN A 69 -8.55 5.39 7.37
N SER A 70 -9.33 6.46 7.14
CA SER A 70 -10.28 6.50 6.01
C SER A 70 -9.58 6.40 4.66
N SER A 71 -8.43 7.07 4.49
CA SER A 71 -7.65 7.01 3.26
C SER A 71 -7.18 5.60 2.92
N MET A 72 -6.76 4.83 3.94
CA MET A 72 -6.33 3.43 3.81
C MET A 72 -7.50 2.54 3.37
N LEU A 73 -8.68 2.71 3.98
CA LEU A 73 -9.88 1.96 3.61
C LEU A 73 -10.31 2.28 2.16
N ILE A 74 -10.30 3.55 1.77
CA ILE A 74 -10.62 4.00 0.41
C ILE A 74 -9.65 3.39 -0.60
N LEU A 75 -8.34 3.44 -0.33
CA LEU A 75 -7.33 2.89 -1.24
C LEU A 75 -7.47 1.37 -1.37
N ALA A 76 -7.67 0.65 -0.25
CA ALA A 76 -7.83 -0.80 -0.26
C ALA A 76 -9.09 -1.23 -1.03
N LEU A 77 -10.23 -0.56 -0.80
CA LEU A 77 -11.47 -0.81 -1.53
C LEU A 77 -11.32 -0.48 -3.02
N SER A 78 -10.69 0.66 -3.34
CA SER A 78 -10.45 1.07 -4.72
C SER A 78 -9.56 0.05 -5.46
N TYR A 79 -8.50 -0.42 -4.82
CA TYR A 79 -7.63 -1.46 -5.38
C TYR A 79 -8.39 -2.77 -5.57
N PHE A 80 -9.22 -3.19 -4.61
CA PHE A 80 -10.04 -4.40 -4.73
C PHE A 80 -11.00 -4.33 -5.93
N LEU A 81 -11.75 -3.23 -6.05
CA LEU A 81 -12.70 -3.03 -7.16
C LEU A 81 -12.00 -3.01 -8.53
N PHE A 82 -10.84 -2.37 -8.60
CA PHE A 82 -9.98 -2.44 -9.78
C PHE A 82 -9.55 -3.88 -10.06
N TYR A 83 -9.04 -4.58 -9.04
CA TYR A 83 -8.43 -5.90 -9.20
C TYR A 83 -9.44 -6.95 -9.65
N VAL A 84 -10.69 -6.89 -9.18
CA VAL A 84 -11.78 -7.75 -9.70
C VAL A 84 -11.99 -7.54 -11.20
N SER A 85 -11.91 -6.29 -11.67
CA SER A 85 -12.02 -5.97 -13.10
C SER A 85 -10.80 -6.43 -13.88
N TYR A 86 -9.60 -6.23 -13.32
CA TYR A 86 -8.34 -6.67 -13.89
C TYR A 86 -8.25 -8.20 -14.00
N LEU A 87 -8.69 -8.94 -12.99
CA LEU A 87 -8.71 -10.40 -13.00
C LEU A 87 -9.51 -10.95 -14.19
N ARG A 88 -10.64 -10.31 -14.55
CA ARG A 88 -11.41 -10.69 -15.73
C ARG A 88 -10.65 -10.49 -17.04
N ILE A 89 -9.79 -9.47 -17.12
CA ILE A 89 -8.89 -9.26 -18.25
C ILE A 89 -7.82 -10.35 -18.24
N GLN A 90 -7.15 -10.54 -17.10
CA GLN A 90 -6.10 -11.54 -16.92
C GLN A 90 -6.54 -12.96 -17.29
N LEU A 91 -7.76 -13.37 -16.91
CA LEU A 91 -8.33 -14.68 -17.23
C LEU A 91 -8.49 -14.93 -18.73
N LYS A 92 -8.58 -13.88 -19.57
CA LYS A 92 -8.60 -14.04 -21.04
C LYS A 92 -7.24 -14.43 -21.60
N PHE A 93 -6.14 -14.03 -20.95
CA PHE A 93 -4.77 -14.22 -21.45
C PHE A 93 -3.99 -15.29 -20.69
N ASN A 94 -4.38 -15.62 -19.46
CA ASN A 94 -3.75 -16.65 -18.65
C ASN A 94 -4.75 -17.74 -18.27
N LYS A 95 -4.61 -18.93 -18.88
CA LYS A 95 -5.47 -20.09 -18.60
C LYS A 95 -5.05 -20.91 -17.38
N ASN A 96 -3.91 -20.59 -16.76
CA ASN A 96 -3.44 -21.31 -15.56
C ASN A 96 -4.32 -20.95 -14.33
N LYS A 97 -5.27 -21.84 -14.02
CA LYS A 97 -6.24 -21.66 -12.92
C LYS A 97 -5.56 -21.51 -11.55
N ILE A 98 -4.49 -22.26 -11.30
CA ILE A 98 -3.76 -22.23 -10.01
C ILE A 98 -3.12 -20.86 -9.82
N LEU A 99 -2.39 -20.35 -10.82
CA LEU A 99 -1.77 -19.01 -10.73
C LEU A 99 -2.81 -17.91 -10.55
N ASN A 100 -3.93 -17.97 -11.28
CA ASN A 100 -5.00 -16.98 -11.13
C ASN A 100 -5.64 -17.02 -9.73
N PHE A 101 -5.89 -18.22 -9.19
CA PHE A 101 -6.41 -18.40 -7.83
C PHE A 101 -5.43 -17.85 -6.79
N LEU A 102 -4.15 -18.24 -6.86
CA LEU A 102 -3.13 -17.75 -5.95
C LEU A 102 -2.98 -16.23 -6.04
N SER A 103 -3.02 -15.67 -7.25
CA SER A 103 -2.91 -14.22 -7.44
C SER A 103 -4.07 -13.47 -6.77
N PHE A 104 -5.31 -13.97 -6.92
CA PHE A 104 -6.49 -13.37 -6.29
C PHE A 104 -6.49 -13.53 -4.77
N SER A 105 -6.17 -14.73 -4.26
CA SER A 105 -6.16 -14.99 -2.82
C SER A 105 -5.08 -14.18 -2.10
N THR A 106 -3.88 -14.06 -2.67
CA THR A 106 -2.77 -13.31 -2.06
C THR A 106 -3.04 -11.82 -2.00
N ILE A 107 -3.56 -11.21 -3.08
CA ILE A 107 -3.92 -9.78 -3.03
C ILE A 107 -5.09 -9.53 -2.08
N LEU A 108 -6.10 -10.41 -2.05
CA LEU A 108 -7.24 -10.24 -1.16
C LEU A 108 -6.80 -10.25 0.31
N MET A 109 -5.96 -11.23 0.70
CA MET A 109 -5.45 -11.30 2.07
C MET A 109 -4.52 -10.12 2.40
N SER A 110 -3.74 -9.64 1.45
CA SER A 110 -2.92 -8.42 1.62
C SER A 110 -3.79 -7.19 1.86
N LEU A 111 -4.84 -6.99 1.07
CA LEU A 111 -5.77 -5.86 1.21
C LEU A 111 -6.55 -5.92 2.53
N ILE A 112 -7.02 -7.10 2.93
CA ILE A 112 -7.65 -7.29 4.25
C ILE A 112 -6.65 -6.92 5.36
N SER A 113 -5.39 -7.33 5.24
CA SER A 113 -4.36 -6.95 6.22
C SER A 113 -4.15 -5.44 6.26
N PHE A 114 -4.11 -4.74 5.12
CA PHE A 114 -4.05 -3.26 5.10
C PHE A 114 -5.28 -2.58 5.72
N VAL A 115 -6.47 -3.15 5.55
CA VAL A 115 -7.68 -2.68 6.24
C VAL A 115 -7.51 -2.85 7.76
N LEU A 116 -7.00 -3.99 8.21
CA LEU A 116 -6.77 -4.25 9.63
C LEU A 116 -5.65 -3.38 10.22
N VAL A 117 -4.67 -2.93 9.44
CA VAL A 117 -3.70 -1.89 9.85
C VAL A 117 -4.38 -0.56 10.17
N ALA A 118 -5.47 -0.21 9.47
CA ALA A 118 -6.24 1.01 9.74
C ALA A 118 -7.20 0.86 10.92
N VAL A 119 -7.62 -0.38 11.25
CA VAL A 119 -8.49 -0.69 12.40
C VAL A 119 -7.67 -0.78 13.69
N PHE A 120 -6.54 -1.49 13.64
CA PHE A 120 -5.59 -1.60 14.74
C PHE A 120 -4.49 -0.57 14.52
N SER A 121 -4.66 0.61 15.11
CA SER A 121 -3.70 1.71 15.04
C SER A 121 -2.37 1.35 15.69
N ALA A 122 -1.34 2.15 15.46
CA ALA A 122 -0.04 1.96 16.11
C ALA A 122 0.00 2.49 17.58
N ASP A 123 -1.18 2.66 18.19
CA ASP A 123 -1.31 3.00 19.61
C ASP A 123 -0.82 1.84 20.47
N SER A 124 -0.32 2.15 21.66
CA SER A 124 0.30 1.17 22.57
C SER A 124 -0.58 -0.04 22.89
N SER A 125 -1.91 0.14 22.97
CA SER A 125 -2.87 -0.92 23.27
C SER A 125 -3.08 -1.93 22.15
N THR A 126 -2.79 -1.55 20.89
CA THR A 126 -3.01 -2.42 19.71
C THR A 126 -1.76 -2.61 18.86
N PHE A 127 -0.61 -2.12 19.34
CA PHE A 127 0.66 -2.10 18.63
C PHE A 127 1.10 -3.47 18.09
N ASP A 128 0.98 -4.54 18.88
CA ASP A 128 1.38 -5.89 18.42
C ASP A 128 0.51 -6.38 17.26
N ALA A 129 -0.80 -6.15 17.34
CA ALA A 129 -1.73 -6.48 16.26
C ALA A 129 -1.43 -5.63 15.01
N HIS A 130 -1.16 -4.34 15.19
CA HIS A 130 -0.75 -3.44 14.11
C HIS A 130 0.48 -3.96 13.39
N ILE A 131 1.56 -4.28 14.11
CA ILE A 131 2.81 -4.79 13.52
C ILE A 131 2.59 -6.13 12.82
N PHE A 132 1.78 -7.03 13.41
CA PHE A 132 1.41 -8.29 12.76
C PHE A 132 0.75 -8.04 11.40
N PHE A 133 -0.27 -7.17 11.33
CA PHE A 133 -0.98 -6.89 10.09
C PHE A 133 -0.16 -6.10 9.08
N VAL A 134 0.72 -5.19 9.52
CA VAL A 134 1.69 -4.52 8.63
C VAL A 134 2.59 -5.56 7.96
N LYS A 135 3.20 -6.47 8.74
CA LYS A 135 4.06 -7.52 8.20
C LYS A 135 3.29 -8.47 7.28
N ALA A 136 2.08 -8.88 7.67
CA ALA A 136 1.23 -9.72 6.85
C ALA A 136 0.89 -9.05 5.51
N ALA A 137 0.46 -7.79 5.54
CA ALA A 137 0.07 -7.02 4.36
C ALA A 137 1.19 -6.96 3.32
N PHE A 138 2.39 -6.55 3.73
CA PHE A 138 3.53 -6.39 2.82
C PHE A 138 4.12 -7.73 2.35
N ARG A 139 4.19 -8.76 3.22
CA ARG A 139 4.67 -10.10 2.82
C ARG A 139 3.74 -10.75 1.81
N LEU A 140 2.43 -10.67 2.03
CA LEU A 140 1.42 -11.16 1.08
C LEU A 140 1.45 -10.37 -0.23
N LEU A 141 1.67 -9.06 -0.16
CA LEU A 141 1.83 -8.23 -1.35
C LEU A 141 3.07 -8.63 -2.17
N LEU A 142 4.20 -8.95 -1.52
CA LEU A 142 5.40 -9.44 -2.20
C LEU A 142 5.10 -10.74 -2.96
N ILE A 143 4.45 -11.71 -2.31
CA ILE A 143 4.05 -12.98 -2.95
C ILE A 143 3.12 -12.69 -4.14
N HIS A 144 2.13 -11.82 -3.97
CA HIS A 144 1.25 -11.40 -5.05
C HIS A 144 2.03 -10.80 -6.22
N CYS A 145 3.02 -9.93 -5.97
CA CYS A 145 3.83 -9.30 -7.02
C CYS A 145 4.62 -10.31 -7.83
N PHE A 146 5.22 -11.32 -7.20
CA PHE A 146 5.93 -12.39 -7.90
C PHE A 146 4.97 -13.21 -8.78
N ILE A 147 3.81 -13.59 -8.24
CA ILE A 147 2.79 -14.32 -9.03
C ILE A 147 2.33 -13.45 -10.20
N GLN A 148 2.06 -12.17 -9.97
CA GLN A 148 1.60 -11.24 -10.98
C GLN A 148 2.65 -11.05 -12.09
N PHE A 149 3.93 -10.95 -11.73
CA PHE A 149 5.04 -10.93 -12.67
C PHE A 149 5.05 -12.18 -13.56
N LEU A 150 4.97 -13.38 -12.97
CA LEU A 150 4.95 -14.64 -13.72
C LEU A 150 3.75 -14.72 -14.68
N ILE A 151 2.57 -14.30 -14.23
CA ILE A 151 1.36 -14.29 -15.07
C ILE A 151 1.54 -13.35 -16.26
N VAL A 152 2.02 -12.13 -16.04
CA VAL A 152 2.19 -11.12 -17.10
C VAL A 152 3.30 -11.53 -18.07
N TYR A 153 4.39 -12.10 -17.55
CA TYR A 153 5.50 -12.62 -18.36
C TYR A 153 5.03 -13.73 -19.30
N ASN A 154 4.31 -14.73 -18.77
CA ASN A 154 3.83 -15.88 -19.55
C ASN A 154 2.75 -15.50 -20.56
N SER A 155 1.84 -14.61 -20.18
CA SER A 155 0.70 -14.21 -21.01
C SER A 155 1.02 -13.11 -22.03
N LYS A 156 2.19 -12.46 -21.91
CA LYS A 156 2.61 -11.31 -22.74
C LYS A 156 1.56 -10.19 -22.78
N LEU A 157 0.85 -9.98 -21.67
CA LEU A 157 -0.33 -9.10 -21.58
C LEU A 157 -0.04 -7.65 -22.01
N SER A 158 0.98 -7.02 -21.44
CA SER A 158 1.48 -5.70 -21.83
C SER A 158 2.93 -5.56 -21.38
N LYS A 159 3.78 -4.99 -22.24
CA LYS A 159 5.18 -4.72 -21.92
C LYS A 159 5.31 -3.73 -20.75
N ARG A 160 4.41 -2.74 -20.66
CA ARG A 160 4.41 -1.75 -19.58
C ARG A 160 4.01 -2.36 -18.24
N ILE A 161 2.99 -3.22 -18.24
CA ILE A 161 2.60 -4.00 -17.05
C ILE A 161 3.76 -4.89 -16.62
N LEU A 162 4.46 -5.55 -17.56
CA LEU A 162 5.60 -6.41 -17.23
C LEU A 162 6.73 -5.63 -16.56
N ILE A 163 7.11 -4.49 -17.14
CA ILE A 163 8.16 -3.63 -16.59
C ILE A 163 7.76 -3.11 -15.21
N SER A 164 6.53 -2.61 -15.04
CA SER A 164 6.08 -2.08 -13.76
C SER A 164 6.00 -3.16 -12.69
N SER A 165 5.48 -4.36 -13.01
CA SER A 165 5.46 -5.50 -12.08
C SER A 165 6.85 -5.98 -11.71
N SER A 166 7.81 -6.00 -12.65
CA SER A 166 9.20 -6.38 -12.36
C SER A 166 9.87 -5.37 -11.42
N LEU A 167 9.78 -4.07 -11.72
CA LEU A 167 10.35 -3.02 -10.88
C LEU A 167 9.71 -3.01 -9.49
N PHE A 168 8.38 -3.11 -9.42
CA PHE A 168 7.66 -3.11 -8.15
C PHE A 168 8.02 -4.33 -7.30
N CYS A 169 8.20 -5.49 -7.91
CA CYS A 169 8.65 -6.70 -7.21
C CYS A 169 10.04 -6.52 -6.56
N VAL A 170 10.98 -5.90 -7.27
CA VAL A 170 12.32 -5.60 -6.72
C VAL A 170 12.23 -4.62 -5.55
N ILE A 171 11.47 -3.52 -5.68
CA ILE A 171 11.28 -2.54 -4.61
C ILE A 171 10.63 -3.19 -3.38
N MET A 172 9.60 -4.02 -3.59
CA MET A 172 8.94 -4.76 -2.53
C MET A 172 9.89 -5.71 -1.81
N LEU A 173 10.75 -6.43 -2.55
CA LEU A 173 11.75 -7.31 -1.95
C LEU A 173 12.75 -6.54 -1.09
N LEU A 174 13.28 -5.42 -1.59
CA LEU A 174 14.17 -4.54 -0.83
C LEU A 174 13.51 -3.99 0.42
N PHE A 175 12.24 -3.57 0.31
CA PHE A 175 11.47 -3.11 1.46
C PHE A 175 11.31 -4.20 2.53
N ILE A 176 10.97 -5.43 2.15
CA ILE A 176 10.87 -6.55 3.10
C ILE A 176 12.21 -6.84 3.78
N ILE A 177 13.33 -6.77 3.05
CA ILE A 177 14.66 -6.93 3.65
C ILE A 177 14.91 -5.87 4.73
N VAL A 178 14.61 -4.59 4.45
CA VAL A 178 14.75 -3.50 5.44
C VAL A 178 13.79 -3.69 6.61
N MET A 179 12.56 -4.10 6.35
CA MET A 179 11.53 -4.28 7.38
C MET A 179 11.87 -5.42 8.37
N GLU A 180 12.45 -6.53 7.89
CA GLU A 180 12.75 -7.70 8.74
C GLU A 180 14.16 -7.66 9.35
N TYR A 181 15.14 -7.19 8.59
CA TYR A 181 16.56 -7.27 8.96
C TYR A 181 17.22 -5.90 9.15
N GLY A 182 16.50 -4.81 8.85
CA GLY A 182 16.97 -3.46 9.13
C GLY A 182 16.97 -3.16 10.63
N PRO A 183 17.59 -2.04 11.03
CA PRO A 183 17.69 -1.68 12.43
C PRO A 183 16.32 -1.33 13.02
N SER A 184 16.15 -1.59 14.31
CA SER A 184 14.90 -1.28 15.02
C SER A 184 14.61 0.23 15.00
N PRO A 185 13.40 0.67 14.63
CA PRO A 185 13.05 2.09 14.60
C PRO A 185 13.02 2.75 15.98
N PHE A 186 13.07 1.96 17.07
CA PHE A 186 13.08 2.43 18.45
C PHE A 186 14.48 2.69 19.00
N LYS A 187 15.53 2.39 18.23
CA LYS A 187 16.92 2.45 18.73
C LYS A 187 17.49 3.86 18.75
N ASP A 188 17.42 4.55 17.61
CA ASP A 188 18.00 5.87 17.39
C ASP A 188 17.42 6.52 16.13
N ASN A 189 17.65 7.82 15.94
CA ASN A 189 17.15 8.58 14.79
C ASN A 189 17.64 8.03 13.44
N ARG A 190 18.83 7.46 13.36
CA ARG A 190 19.34 6.87 12.11
C ARG A 190 18.54 5.63 11.74
N SER A 191 18.26 4.79 12.73
CA SER A 191 17.47 3.57 12.58
C SER A 191 16.02 3.89 12.21
N LEU A 192 15.43 4.90 12.87
CA LEU A 192 14.12 5.43 12.54
C LEU A 192 14.06 5.97 11.10
N PHE A 193 15.03 6.80 10.70
CA PHE A 193 15.13 7.37 9.36
C PHE A 193 15.13 6.28 8.27
N ILE A 194 15.89 5.21 8.45
CA ILE A 194 15.97 4.10 7.49
C ILE A 194 14.61 3.43 7.32
N GLN A 195 13.94 3.11 8.42
CA GLN A 195 12.64 2.42 8.39
C GLN A 195 11.52 3.31 7.85
N VAL A 196 11.48 4.58 8.26
CA VAL A 196 10.46 5.52 7.77
C VAL A 196 10.65 5.79 6.28
N THR A 197 11.90 6.02 5.85
CA THR A 197 12.21 6.28 4.43
C THR A 197 11.87 5.07 3.56
N SER A 198 12.20 3.85 4.00
CA SER A 198 11.85 2.63 3.27
C SER A 198 10.33 2.48 3.14
N GLN A 199 9.57 2.81 4.19
CA GLN A 199 8.10 2.86 4.14
C GLN A 199 7.60 3.91 3.12
N LYS A 200 8.16 5.14 3.10
CA LYS A 200 7.76 6.15 2.11
C LYS A 200 7.96 5.65 0.68
N VAL A 201 9.14 5.07 0.42
CA VAL A 201 9.50 4.55 -0.90
C VAL A 201 8.52 3.45 -1.34
N VAL A 202 8.22 2.47 -0.47
CA VAL A 202 7.32 1.38 -0.86
C VAL A 202 5.88 1.85 -1.05
N VAL A 203 5.38 2.77 -0.21
CA VAL A 203 4.02 3.33 -0.33
C VAL A 203 3.87 4.12 -1.63
N ILE A 204 4.82 5.00 -1.95
CA ILE A 204 4.83 5.74 -3.23
C ILE A 204 4.89 4.75 -4.40
N SER A 205 5.69 3.70 -4.28
CA SER A 205 5.82 2.66 -5.32
C SER A 205 4.51 1.88 -5.52
N ILE A 206 3.75 1.60 -4.45
CA ILE A 206 2.41 1.01 -4.55
C ILE A 206 1.48 1.91 -5.37
N LEU A 207 1.48 3.22 -5.11
CA LEU A 207 0.63 4.17 -5.83
C LEU A 207 1.00 4.27 -7.31
N ILE A 208 2.30 4.34 -7.63
CA ILE A 208 2.80 4.37 -9.02
C ILE A 208 2.44 3.06 -9.72
N TYR A 209 2.69 1.92 -9.08
CA TYR A 209 2.36 0.61 -9.61
C TYR A 209 0.87 0.52 -9.92
N PHE A 210 0.01 0.89 -8.97
CA PHE A 210 -1.43 0.89 -9.13
C PHE A 210 -1.88 1.81 -10.28
N PHE A 211 -1.32 3.03 -10.36
CA PHE A 211 -1.61 3.98 -11.44
C PHE A 211 -1.30 3.40 -12.84
N VAL A 212 -0.15 2.75 -12.99
CA VAL A 212 0.25 2.11 -14.26
C VAL A 212 -0.70 0.95 -14.59
N GLN A 213 -1.06 0.12 -13.61
CA GLN A 213 -2.00 -0.98 -13.81
C GLN A 213 -3.38 -0.49 -14.25
N VAL A 214 -3.89 0.60 -13.65
CA VAL A 214 -5.15 1.25 -14.07
C VAL A 214 -5.05 1.75 -15.51
N SER A 215 -3.99 2.49 -15.84
CA SER A 215 -3.75 3.08 -17.16
C SER A 215 -3.75 2.02 -18.26
N GLU A 216 -2.96 0.96 -18.07
CA GLU A 216 -2.80 -0.11 -19.05
C GLU A 216 -4.06 -0.97 -19.15
N SER A 217 -4.77 -1.19 -18.05
CA SER A 217 -6.05 -1.93 -18.07
C SER A 217 -7.13 -1.21 -18.86
N ILE A 218 -7.17 0.13 -18.85
CA ILE A 218 -8.08 0.91 -19.71
C ILE A 218 -7.71 0.76 -21.20
N SER A 219 -6.42 0.74 -21.51
CA SER A 219 -5.94 0.54 -22.88
C SER A 219 -6.33 -0.86 -23.39
N LEU A 220 -6.08 -1.89 -22.59
CA LEU A 220 -6.45 -3.28 -22.89
C LEU A 220 -7.97 -3.44 -23.01
N SER A 221 -8.77 -2.83 -22.13
CA SER A 221 -10.24 -2.98 -22.18
C SER A 221 -10.86 -2.37 -23.44
N LYS A 222 -10.23 -1.36 -24.04
CA LYS A 222 -10.61 -0.80 -25.35
C LYS A 222 -10.22 -1.74 -26.49
N LYS A 223 -9.02 -2.31 -26.44
CA LYS A 223 -8.46 -3.17 -27.51
C LYS A 223 -9.22 -4.50 -27.67
N TYR A 224 -9.73 -5.07 -26.59
CA TYR A 224 -10.38 -6.40 -26.58
C TYR A 224 -11.90 -6.34 -26.36
N LYS A 225 -12.52 -5.25 -26.83
CA LYS A 225 -13.98 -5.08 -26.94
C LYS A 225 -14.53 -5.42 -28.34
N SER A 226 -13.67 -5.79 -29.30
CA SER A 226 -14.05 -6.52 -30.52
C SER A 226 -14.08 -8.03 -30.25
#